data_AF-A0A0F9EV95-F1
#
_entry.id   AF-A0A0F9EV95-F1
#
_cell.length_a   1.000
_cell.length_b   1.000
_cell.length_c   1.000
_cell.angle_alpha   90.00
_cell.angle_beta   90.00
_cell.angle_gamma   90.00
#
_symmetry.space_group_name_H-M   'P 1'
#
loop_
_entity.id
_entity.type
_entity.pdbx_description
1 polymer ?
#
loop_
_entity_poly.entity_id
_entity_poly.type
_entity_poly.pdbx_seq_one_letter_code
_entity_poly.pdbx_strand_id
1 'polypeptide(L)'
;MVDKLDPRFADTVFVVEANSFERLTLWSMHSHQGSIESMHVPYKRYKWEQDSLGCMIEVGHINNEPVRIDFFWNIIDGHRVAFYGRRTWLIDLYMVKAWLEAHCNPIWDGSRRAHCNAMNFHHCLNAIDDSNGVRQ
;
A
#
# COMPACT_ATOMS: atom_id res chain seq x y z
N MET A 1 11.19 23.05 -8.71
CA MET A 1 11.16 22.79 -7.26
C MET A 1 11.23 21.28 -7.10
N VAL A 2 12.10 20.75 -6.26
CA VAL A 2 11.94 19.34 -5.84
C VAL A 2 10.72 19.37 -4.95
N ASP A 3 9.56 18.99 -5.51
CA ASP A 3 8.34 18.89 -4.72
C ASP A 3 8.64 17.96 -3.56
N LYS A 4 8.55 18.50 -2.34
CA LYS A 4 8.79 17.70 -1.14
C LYS A 4 7.83 16.52 -1.20
N LEU A 5 8.39 15.31 -1.13
CA LEU A 5 7.59 14.09 -1.05
C LEU A 5 6.58 14.21 0.09
N ASP A 6 5.45 13.54 -0.10
CA ASP A 6 4.40 13.49 0.90
C ASP A 6 4.97 12.98 2.23
N PRO A 7 4.83 13.70 3.36
CA PRO A 7 5.43 13.29 4.62
C PRO A 7 4.94 11.92 5.10
N ARG A 8 3.78 11.44 4.60
CA ARG A 8 3.22 10.11 4.89
C ARG A 8 4.10 8.95 4.43
N PHE A 9 5.07 9.19 3.54
CA PHE A 9 6.05 8.17 3.19
C PHE A 9 6.95 7.78 4.37
N ALA A 10 7.24 8.72 5.28
CA ALA A 10 8.22 8.52 6.35
C ALA A 10 7.74 7.55 7.44
N ASP A 11 6.44 7.46 7.68
CA ASP A 11 5.81 6.61 8.69
C ASP A 11 4.93 5.51 8.09
N THR A 12 5.02 5.30 6.78
CA THR A 12 4.44 4.11 6.14
C THR A 12 5.17 2.86 6.64
N VAL A 13 4.42 1.90 7.19
CA VAL A 13 4.98 0.64 7.70
C VAL A 13 4.93 -0.50 6.68
N PHE A 14 4.06 -0.38 5.68
CA PHE A 14 3.89 -1.40 4.64
C PHE A 14 3.42 -0.76 3.33
N VAL A 15 3.87 -1.30 2.20
CA VAL A 15 3.47 -0.85 0.86
C VAL A 15 2.72 -1.96 0.13
N VAL A 16 1.57 -1.64 -0.44
CA VAL A 16 0.73 -2.59 -1.16
C VAL A 16 0.46 -2.10 -2.57
N GLU A 17 0.83 -2.90 -3.56
CA GLU A 17 0.40 -2.68 -4.94
C GLU A 17 -1.07 -3.06 -5.10
N ALA A 18 -1.93 -2.06 -5.27
CA ALA A 18 -3.36 -2.25 -5.48
C ALA A 18 -3.99 -1.04 -6.19
N ASN A 19 -4.69 -1.31 -7.29
CA ASN A 19 -5.53 -0.33 -7.96
C ASN A 19 -6.80 -0.01 -7.16
N SER A 20 -7.61 0.95 -7.61
CA SER A 20 -8.79 1.38 -6.88
C SER A 20 -9.83 0.28 -6.64
N PHE A 21 -9.99 -0.65 -7.59
CA PHE A 21 -10.90 -1.79 -7.44
C PHE A 21 -10.36 -2.77 -6.41
N GLU A 22 -9.09 -3.14 -6.51
CA GLU A 22 -8.43 -4.05 -5.57
C GLU A 22 -8.46 -3.49 -4.15
N ARG A 23 -8.16 -2.19 -3.96
CA ARG A 23 -8.26 -1.54 -2.64
C ARG A 23 -9.66 -1.60 -2.07
N LEU A 24 -10.68 -1.37 -2.89
CA LEU A 24 -12.08 -1.46 -2.45
C LEU A 24 -12.43 -2.91 -2.04
N THR A 25 -11.98 -3.91 -2.80
CA THR A 25 -12.17 -5.32 -2.45
C THR A 25 -11.48 -5.66 -1.13
N LEU A 26 -10.22 -5.24 -0.95
CA LEU A 26 -9.47 -5.48 0.29
C LEU A 26 -10.16 -4.82 1.50
N TRP A 27 -10.58 -3.56 1.37
CA TRP A 27 -11.34 -2.89 2.42
C TRP A 27 -12.65 -3.63 2.73
N SER A 28 -13.42 -4.00 1.72
CA SER A 28 -14.72 -4.68 1.90
C SER A 28 -14.58 -6.05 2.58
N MET A 29 -13.48 -6.76 2.33
CA MET A 29 -13.19 -8.06 2.92
C MET A 29 -12.62 -7.98 4.34
N HIS A 30 -11.75 -7.00 4.61
CA HIS A 30 -10.92 -6.97 5.82
C HIS A 30 -11.31 -5.89 6.82
N SER A 31 -12.08 -4.87 6.44
CA SER A 31 -12.51 -3.81 7.36
C SER A 31 -13.70 -4.24 8.21
N HIS A 32 -13.77 -3.74 9.46
CA HIS A 32 -14.99 -3.81 10.27
C HIS A 32 -16.21 -3.16 9.61
N GLN A 33 -16.00 -2.18 8.72
CA GLN A 33 -17.07 -1.47 8.01
C GLN A 33 -17.49 -2.19 6.72
N GLY A 34 -16.77 -3.23 6.30
CA GLY A 34 -17.07 -3.99 5.09
C GLY A 34 -18.36 -4.80 5.25
N SER A 35 -19.23 -4.75 4.25
CA SER A 35 -20.56 -5.39 4.29
C SER A 35 -20.58 -6.84 3.76
N ILE A 36 -19.42 -7.42 3.43
CA ILE A 36 -19.38 -8.80 2.93
C ILE A 36 -19.66 -9.74 4.09
N GLU A 37 -20.84 -10.37 4.09
CA GLU A 37 -21.18 -11.48 4.98
C GLU A 37 -21.19 -12.77 4.15
N SER A 38 -20.05 -13.45 4.06
CA SER A 38 -19.93 -14.71 3.33
C SER A 38 -19.10 -15.74 4.13
N MET A 39 -19.20 -17.02 3.77
CA MET A 39 -18.37 -18.08 4.37
C MET A 39 -16.85 -17.89 4.18
N HIS A 40 -16.43 -16.94 3.33
CA HIS A 40 -15.02 -16.63 3.05
C HIS A 40 -14.57 -15.32 3.72
N VAL A 41 -15.35 -14.78 4.67
CA VAL A 41 -14.92 -13.63 5.46
C VAL A 41 -13.73 -14.06 6.34
N PRO A 42 -12.62 -13.31 6.34
CA PRO A 42 -11.49 -13.58 7.23
C PRO A 42 -11.95 -13.61 8.69
N TYR A 43 -11.41 -14.53 9.48
CA TYR A 43 -11.72 -14.65 10.92
C TYR A 43 -11.46 -13.34 11.68
N LYS A 44 -10.47 -12.56 11.24
CA LYS A 44 -10.12 -11.27 11.80
C LYS A 44 -10.39 -10.14 10.81
N ARG A 45 -11.05 -9.10 11.29
CA ARG A 45 -11.22 -7.81 10.62
C ARG A 45 -10.46 -6.73 11.38
N TYR A 46 -10.23 -5.61 10.69
CA TYR A 46 -9.34 -4.54 11.12
C TYR A 46 -10.10 -3.22 11.16
N LYS A 47 -9.73 -2.34 12.10
CA LYS A 47 -10.11 -0.94 12.05
C LYS A 47 -9.40 -0.32 10.86
N TRP A 48 -10.16 0.24 9.93
CA TRP A 48 -9.63 0.77 8.67
C TRP A 48 -10.11 2.20 8.48
N GLU A 49 -9.17 3.14 8.31
CA GLU A 49 -9.46 4.56 8.13
C GLU A 49 -8.78 5.05 6.86
N GLN A 50 -9.45 5.94 6.12
CA GLN A 50 -8.83 6.65 5.01
C GLN A 50 -7.99 7.80 5.58
N ASP A 51 -6.71 7.84 5.20
CA ASP A 51 -5.77 8.87 5.67
C ASP A 51 -5.59 9.98 4.62
N SER A 52 -5.73 9.65 3.32
CA SER A 52 -5.55 10.60 2.23
C SER A 52 -6.42 10.30 1.01
N LEU A 53 -6.72 11.35 0.23
CA LEU A 53 -7.29 11.24 -1.12
C LEU A 53 -6.26 10.79 -2.17
N GLY A 54 -4.99 10.69 -1.77
CA GLY A 54 -3.88 10.22 -2.59
C GLY A 54 -3.09 11.31 -3.28
N CYS A 55 -2.00 10.92 -3.93
CA CYS A 55 -1.17 11.77 -4.77
C CYS A 55 -0.67 11.01 -6.00
N MET A 56 -0.38 11.73 -7.08
CA MET A 56 0.26 11.15 -8.26
C MET A 56 1.74 11.50 -8.26
N ILE A 57 2.58 10.50 -8.50
CA ILE A 57 4.02 10.64 -8.56
C ILE A 57 4.50 10.19 -9.93
N GLU A 58 5.33 11.03 -10.54
CA GLU A 58 6.09 10.66 -11.73
C GLU A 58 7.40 10.00 -11.30
N VAL A 59 7.61 8.76 -11.75
CA VAL A 59 8.79 7.95 -11.38
C VAL A 59 9.86 7.95 -12.47
N GLY A 60 9.56 8.56 -13.62
CA GLY A 60 10.51 8.83 -14.70
C GLY A 60 9.82 8.87 -16.07
N HIS A 61 10.59 8.67 -17.13
CA HIS A 61 10.11 8.78 -18.52
C HIS A 61 10.62 7.63 -19.38
N ILE A 62 9.82 7.22 -20.38
CA ILE A 62 10.20 6.28 -21.44
C ILE A 62 9.76 6.89 -22.76
N ASN A 63 10.70 7.13 -23.69
CA ASN A 63 10.42 7.81 -24.97
C ASN A 63 9.66 9.14 -24.80
N ASN A 64 10.07 9.97 -23.83
CA ASN A 64 9.40 11.21 -23.42
C ASN A 64 7.98 11.06 -22.86
N GLU A 65 7.48 9.84 -22.68
CA GLU A 65 6.21 9.58 -22.02
C GLU A 65 6.43 9.37 -20.52
N PRO A 66 5.68 10.06 -19.65
CA PRO A 66 5.86 9.95 -18.21
C PRO A 66 5.34 8.60 -17.70
N VAL A 67 6.10 7.96 -16.81
CA VAL A 67 5.66 6.82 -16.03
C VAL A 67 5.15 7.35 -14.70
N ARG A 68 3.85 7.18 -14.42
CA ARG A 68 3.23 7.70 -13.19
C ARG A 68 2.51 6.62 -12.41
N ILE A 69 2.62 6.74 -11.09
CA ILE A 69 1.91 5.91 -10.12
C ILE A 69 1.08 6.80 -9.20
N ASP A 70 -0.06 6.28 -8.78
CA ASP A 70 -0.88 6.89 -7.74
C ASP A 70 -0.55 6.26 -6.40
N PHE A 71 -0.47 7.05 -5.34
CA PHE A 71 -0.40 6.58 -3.96
C PHE A 71 -1.63 6.99 -3.19
N PHE A 72 -2.07 6.12 -2.29
CA PHE A 72 -3.16 6.31 -1.36
C PHE A 72 -2.72 5.78 -0.01
N TRP A 73 -3.21 6.39 1.07
CA TRP A 73 -2.85 5.95 2.42
C TRP A 73 -4.09 5.61 3.22
N ASN A 74 -3.95 4.57 4.01
CA ASN A 74 -4.93 4.15 4.98
C ASN A 74 -4.24 3.84 6.30
N ILE A 75 -4.95 4.08 7.40
CA ILE A 75 -4.56 3.60 8.72
C ILE A 75 -5.31 2.29 8.97
N ILE A 76 -4.57 1.21 9.22
CA ILE A 76 -5.10 -0.12 9.51
C ILE A 76 -4.62 -0.52 10.91
N ASP A 77 -5.54 -0.64 11.86
CA ASP A 77 -5.26 -0.87 13.29
C ASP A 77 -4.17 0.05 13.86
N GLY A 78 -4.19 1.34 13.46
CA GLY A 78 -3.23 2.35 13.93
C GLY A 78 -1.94 2.44 13.09
N HIS A 79 -1.75 1.57 12.10
CA HIS A 79 -0.57 1.53 11.26
C HIS A 79 -0.82 2.11 9.88
N ARG A 80 0.08 2.98 9.40
CA ARG A 80 -0.06 3.61 8.08
C ARG A 80 0.44 2.68 6.98
N VAL A 81 -0.46 2.35 6.06
CA VAL A 81 -0.18 1.52 4.88
C VAL A 81 -0.32 2.37 3.64
N ALA A 82 0.71 2.37 2.78
CA ALA A 82 0.67 3.00 1.48
C ALA A 82 0.18 1.99 0.45
N PHE A 83 -0.89 2.32 -0.26
CA PHE A 83 -1.29 1.61 -1.46
C PHE A 83 -0.81 2.37 -2.69
N TYR A 84 -0.32 1.67 -3.70
CA TYR A 84 -0.03 2.31 -4.98
C TYR A 84 -0.65 1.57 -6.16
N GLY A 85 -1.09 2.35 -7.14
CA GLY A 85 -1.64 1.91 -8.41
C GLY A 85 -0.79 2.41 -9.57
N ARG A 86 -0.85 1.69 -10.68
CA ARG A 86 -0.21 2.08 -11.93
C ARG A 86 -1.24 2.84 -12.76
N ARG A 87 -0.93 4.07 -13.19
CA ARG A 87 -1.93 4.97 -13.80
C ARG A 87 -1.72 5.24 -15.28
N THR A 88 -0.49 5.20 -15.75
CA THR A 88 -0.15 5.48 -17.15
C THR A 88 -0.31 4.23 -18.01
N TRP A 89 -0.54 4.46 -19.31
CA TRP A 89 -0.62 3.38 -20.32
C TRP A 89 0.72 2.66 -20.49
N LEU A 90 1.82 3.41 -20.28
CA LEU A 90 3.18 2.91 -20.28
C LEU A 90 3.70 2.82 -18.84
N ILE A 91 4.11 1.62 -18.45
CA ILE A 91 4.60 1.32 -17.10
C ILE A 91 5.85 0.47 -17.21
N ASP A 92 6.90 0.87 -16.48
CA ASP A 92 8.08 0.05 -16.26
C ASP A 92 8.19 -0.32 -14.77
N LEU A 93 8.16 -1.63 -14.51
CA LEU A 93 8.17 -2.16 -13.15
C LEU A 93 9.51 -1.97 -12.45
N TYR A 94 10.62 -1.93 -13.20
CA TYR A 94 11.94 -1.68 -12.63
C TYR A 94 12.07 -0.21 -12.19
N MET A 95 11.54 0.73 -12.97
CA MET A 95 11.51 2.15 -12.59
C MET A 95 10.66 2.38 -11.34
N VAL A 96 9.46 1.78 -11.28
CA VAL A 96 8.60 1.85 -10.09
C VAL A 96 9.30 1.23 -8.88
N LYS A 97 9.92 0.05 -9.05
CA LYS A 97 10.64 -0.64 -7.97
C LYS A 97 11.80 0.20 -7.45
N ALA A 98 12.64 0.72 -8.33
CA ALA A 98 13.78 1.57 -7.97
C ALA A 98 13.33 2.85 -7.27
N TRP A 99 12.24 3.47 -7.74
CA TRP A 99 11.67 4.65 -7.10
C TRP A 99 11.19 4.35 -5.69
N LEU A 100 10.47 3.24 -5.49
CA LEU A 100 10.01 2.83 -4.17
C LEU A 100 11.19 2.49 -3.24
N GLU A 101 12.25 1.83 -3.73
CA GLU A 101 13.43 1.52 -2.91
C GLU A 101 14.15 2.78 -2.42
N ALA A 102 14.15 3.84 -3.24
CA ALA A 102 14.78 5.11 -2.89
C ALA A 102 13.94 5.98 -1.94
N HIS A 103 12.60 5.87 -1.97
CA HIS A 103 11.71 6.85 -1.32
C HIS A 103 10.67 6.27 -0.36
N CYS A 104 10.34 4.98 -0.47
CA CYS A 104 9.30 4.31 0.31
C CYS A 104 9.65 2.82 0.49
N ASN A 105 10.63 2.57 1.35
CA ASN A 105 11.20 1.23 1.57
C ASN A 105 11.06 0.78 3.03
N PRO A 106 9.82 0.61 3.53
CA PRO A 106 9.65 0.08 4.87
C PRO A 106 10.20 -1.34 4.97
N ILE A 107 10.75 -1.65 6.14
CA ILE A 107 11.35 -2.94 6.45
C ILE A 107 10.52 -3.60 7.54
N TRP A 108 10.02 -4.80 7.27
CA TRP A 108 9.39 -5.68 8.24
C TRP A 108 10.47 -6.58 8.84
N ASP A 109 10.38 -6.90 10.12
CA ASP A 109 11.29 -7.77 10.90
C ASP A 109 12.79 -7.40 10.92
N GLY A 110 13.15 -6.23 10.39
CA GLY A 110 14.53 -5.77 10.31
C GLY A 110 15.33 -6.32 9.12
N SER A 111 14.76 -7.22 8.30
CA SER A 111 15.48 -7.83 7.18
C SER A 111 14.73 -7.81 5.85
N ARG A 112 13.39 -7.87 5.86
CA ARG A 112 12.58 -8.01 4.65
C ARG A 112 11.87 -6.71 4.31
N ARG A 113 11.81 -6.39 3.01
CA ARG A 113 10.99 -5.26 2.56
C ARG A 113 9.51 -5.54 2.84
N ALA A 114 8.85 -4.59 3.49
CA ALA A 114 7.44 -4.63 3.81
C ALA A 114 6.60 -4.23 2.58
N HIS A 115 6.56 -5.12 1.59
CA HIS A 115 5.88 -4.89 0.31
C HIS A 115 5.14 -6.14 -0.18
N CYS A 116 3.94 -5.96 -0.74
CA CYS A 116 3.21 -7.01 -1.43
C CYS A 116 2.28 -6.42 -2.52
N ASN A 117 1.59 -7.28 -3.25
CA ASN A 117 0.45 -6.89 -4.09
C ASN A 117 -0.87 -7.31 -3.43
N ALA A 118 -2.00 -6.91 -4.03
CA ALA A 118 -3.33 -7.23 -3.52
C ALA A 118 -3.59 -8.73 -3.33
N MET A 119 -3.03 -9.59 -4.20
CA MET A 119 -3.20 -11.05 -4.10
C MET A 119 -2.59 -11.62 -2.82
N ASN A 120 -1.49 -11.02 -2.34
CA ASN A 120 -0.79 -11.45 -1.13
C ASN A 120 -0.99 -10.48 0.04
N PHE A 121 -2.13 -9.78 0.08
CA PHE A 121 -2.41 -8.76 1.09
C PHE A 121 -2.35 -9.26 2.53
N HIS A 122 -2.52 -10.56 2.75
CA HIS A 122 -2.31 -11.18 4.06
C HIS A 122 -0.91 -10.92 4.63
N HIS A 123 0.14 -10.69 3.81
CA HIS A 123 1.45 -10.30 4.33
C HIS A 123 1.44 -8.93 5.04
N CYS A 124 0.70 -7.96 4.49
CA CYS A 124 0.51 -6.66 5.13
C CYS A 124 -0.17 -6.82 6.49
N LEU A 125 -1.26 -7.59 6.53
CA LEU A 125 -2.03 -7.85 7.75
C LEU A 125 -1.19 -8.60 8.81
N ASN A 126 -0.39 -9.58 8.39
CA ASN A 126 0.53 -10.28 9.28
C ASN A 126 1.56 -9.32 9.90
N ALA A 127 2.13 -8.41 9.10
CA ALA A 127 3.09 -7.43 9.60
C ALA A 127 2.46 -6.46 10.62
N ILE A 128 1.20 -6.08 10.42
CA ILE A 128 0.42 -5.29 11.39
C ILE A 128 0.19 -6.10 12.67
N ASP A 129 -0.20 -7.36 12.56
CA ASP A 129 -0.42 -8.25 13.71
C ASP A 129 0.83 -8.48 14.53
N ASP A 130 1.97 -8.72 13.89
CA ASP A 130 3.27 -8.86 14.55
C ASP A 130 3.65 -7.55 15.27
N SER A 131 3.44 -6.39 14.62
CA SER A 131 3.69 -5.07 15.21
C SER A 131 2.81 -4.79 16.42
N ASN A 132 1.61 -5.36 16.45
CA ASN A 132 0.68 -5.28 17.57
C ASN A 132 0.89 -6.40 18.62
N GLY A 133 1.85 -7.31 18.42
CA GLY A 133 2.11 -8.43 19.32
C GLY A 133 1.01 -9.49 19.35
N VAL A 134 0.15 -9.55 18.32
CA VAL A 134 -0.98 -10.50 18.21
C VAL A 134 -0.49 -11.88 17.74
N ARG A 135 0.57 -11.91 16.94
CA ARG A 135 1.26 -13.13 16.52
C ARG A 135 2.64 -13.21 17.20
N GLN A 136 2.87 -14.30 17.93
CA GLN A 136 4.17 -14.72 18.44
C GLN A 136 4.47 -16.12 17.93
#